data_AF-A0A1G8JYB1-F1
#
_entry.id   AF-A0A1G8JYB1-F1
#
_cell.length_a   1.000
_cell.length_b   1.000
_cell.length_c   1.000
_cell.angle_alpha   90.00
_cell.angle_beta   90.00
_cell.angle_gamma   90.00
#
_symmetry.space_group_name_H-M   'P 1'
#
loop_
_entity.id
_entity.type
_entity.pdbx_description
1 polymer ?
#
loop_
_entity_poly.entity_id
_entity_poly.type
_entity_poly.pdbx_seq_one_letter_code
_entity_poly.pdbx_strand_id
1 'polypeptide(L)'
;MKLRHFSLLGAIALFSGASVAAGYVGPGSDSAAATTATPLTTVKQALTAADDTPVRLEGSIVKRIEGEHYQFKDASGSIRVEIGSRQWPAEAVSESTKVRLSGEVDVDHKRHEIDVDQLEIIQ
;
A
#
# COMPACT_ATOMS: atom_id res chain seq x y z
N MET A 1 9.38 -23.15 11.50
CA MET A 1 9.65 -22.15 10.45
C MET A 1 8.31 -21.84 9.81
N LYS A 2 7.72 -20.66 10.08
CA LYS A 2 6.45 -20.24 9.46
C LYS A 2 6.77 -19.78 8.04
N LEU A 3 6.24 -20.49 7.06
CA LEU A 3 6.44 -20.27 5.63
C LEU A 3 5.57 -19.08 5.22
N ARG A 4 6.19 -17.94 4.84
CA ARG A 4 5.48 -16.83 4.18
C ARG A 4 5.20 -17.28 2.73
N HIS A 5 3.94 -17.19 2.31
CA HIS A 5 3.44 -17.74 1.05
C HIS A 5 4.07 -17.04 -0.17
N PHE A 6 5.06 -17.68 -0.79
CA PHE A 6 5.50 -17.38 -2.15
C PHE A 6 4.64 -18.18 -3.13
N SER A 7 3.62 -17.57 -3.72
CA SER A 7 2.95 -18.16 -4.88
C SER A 7 3.73 -17.82 -6.15
N LEU A 8 4.65 -18.70 -6.51
CA LEU A 8 5.31 -18.72 -7.82
C LEU A 8 4.66 -19.85 -8.65
N LEU A 9 3.77 -19.50 -9.57
CA LEU A 9 3.27 -20.44 -10.58
C LEU A 9 3.78 -20.00 -11.95
N GLY A 10 4.75 -20.75 -12.47
CA GLY A 10 5.25 -20.61 -13.82
C GLY A 10 4.36 -21.33 -14.83
N ALA A 11 4.06 -20.65 -15.93
CA ALA A 11 3.68 -21.26 -17.19
C ALA A 11 4.31 -20.46 -18.33
N ILE A 12 5.27 -21.07 -19.03
CA ILE A 12 5.86 -20.55 -20.27
C ILE A 12 4.90 -20.88 -21.41
N ALA A 13 4.39 -19.86 -22.08
CA ALA A 13 3.73 -19.97 -23.38
C ALA A 13 4.47 -19.07 -24.37
N LEU A 14 5.14 -19.71 -25.34
CA LEU A 14 5.72 -19.07 -26.52
C LEU A 14 4.60 -18.70 -27.50
N PHE A 15 4.42 -17.41 -27.77
CA PHE A 15 3.72 -16.94 -28.96
C PHE A 15 4.46 -15.74 -29.56
N SER A 16 4.95 -15.90 -30.79
CA SER A 16 5.49 -14.83 -31.61
C SER A 16 4.37 -14.07 -32.31
N GLY A 17 4.45 -12.74 -32.32
CA GLY A 17 3.60 -11.87 -33.14
C GLY A 17 3.73 -10.42 -32.70
N ALA A 18 4.52 -9.62 -33.42
CA ALA A 18 4.60 -8.19 -33.21
C ALA A 18 3.36 -7.51 -33.79
N SER A 19 2.65 -6.74 -32.96
CA SER A 19 1.80 -5.65 -33.43
C SER A 19 1.88 -4.51 -32.41
N VAL A 20 2.58 -3.45 -32.82
CA VAL A 20 2.57 -2.15 -32.18
C VAL A 20 1.15 -1.57 -32.23
N ALA A 21 0.44 -1.60 -31.12
CA ALA A 21 -0.72 -0.74 -30.91
C ALA A 21 -0.26 0.46 -30.07
N ALA A 22 0.54 1.33 -30.69
CA ALA A 22 0.78 2.66 -30.16
C ALA A 22 -0.54 3.44 -30.25
N GLY A 23 -1.10 3.79 -29.09
CA GLY A 23 -2.08 4.86 -28.91
C GLY A 23 -3.38 4.73 -29.72
N TYR A 24 -4.31 3.89 -29.27
CA TYR A 24 -5.72 4.13 -29.61
C TYR A 24 -6.13 5.46 -28.96
N VAL A 25 -6.33 6.51 -29.77
CA VAL A 25 -6.90 7.80 -29.35
C VAL A 25 -8.17 8.07 -30.16
N GLY A 26 -9.32 7.73 -29.61
CA GLY A 26 -10.66 7.93 -30.17
C GLY A 26 -11.63 8.37 -29.06
N PRO A 27 -12.86 8.81 -29.34
CA PRO A 27 -13.79 9.21 -28.27
C PRO A 27 -14.00 8.05 -27.27
N GLY A 28 -13.56 8.23 -26.02
CA GLY A 28 -13.45 7.15 -25.00
C GLY A 28 -12.04 6.58 -24.79
N SER A 29 -11.02 7.09 -25.49
CA SER A 29 -9.61 6.81 -25.25
C SER A 29 -9.04 7.71 -24.17
N ASP A 30 -9.71 7.75 -23.03
CA ASP A 30 -8.97 8.03 -21.82
C ASP A 30 -8.16 6.76 -21.54
N SER A 31 -6.91 6.74 -22.00
CA SER A 31 -5.89 5.85 -21.43
C SER A 31 -5.51 6.27 -19.99
N ALA A 32 -6.42 6.95 -19.29
CA ALA A 32 -6.49 6.86 -17.85
C ALA A 32 -7.29 5.58 -17.57
N ALA A 33 -6.57 4.49 -17.32
CA ALA A 33 -7.14 3.40 -16.55
C ALA A 33 -7.91 4.06 -15.39
N ALA A 34 -9.24 3.96 -15.43
CA ALA A 34 -10.08 4.27 -14.28
C ALA A 34 -9.82 3.18 -13.25
N THR A 35 -8.60 3.17 -12.70
CA THR A 35 -8.26 2.47 -11.49
C THR A 35 -9.15 3.11 -10.45
N THR A 36 -10.21 2.40 -10.04
CA THR A 36 -11.00 2.74 -8.87
C THR A 36 -10.04 2.81 -7.69
N ALA A 37 -9.48 4.00 -7.45
CA ALA A 37 -8.54 4.23 -6.38
C ALA A 37 -9.23 3.90 -5.05
N THR A 38 -8.65 2.99 -4.25
CA THR A 38 -9.14 2.70 -2.90
C THR A 38 -9.36 4.02 -2.16
N PRO A 39 -10.59 4.29 -1.68
CA PRO A 39 -10.90 5.58 -1.07
C PRO A 39 -10.07 5.79 0.20
N LEU A 40 -9.84 7.06 0.52
CA LEU A 40 -9.11 7.41 1.73
C LEU A 40 -9.87 6.92 2.97
N THR A 41 -9.16 6.21 3.82
CA THR A 41 -9.64 5.62 5.06
C THR A 41 -8.98 6.33 6.23
N THR A 42 -9.67 6.43 7.36
CA THR A 42 -9.10 6.94 8.62
C THR A 42 -8.50 5.79 9.44
N VAL A 43 -7.51 6.08 10.27
CA VAL A 43 -6.95 5.09 11.21
C VAL A 43 -8.05 4.48 12.09
N LYS A 44 -9.01 5.29 12.56
CA LYS A 44 -10.14 4.79 13.34
C LYS A 44 -10.97 3.74 12.60
N GLN A 45 -11.19 3.93 11.29
CA GLN A 45 -11.90 2.94 10.48
C GLN A 45 -11.07 1.69 10.27
N ALA A 46 -9.77 1.83 9.96
CA ALA A 46 -8.86 0.71 9.76
C ALA A 46 -8.76 -0.20 11.01
N LEU A 47 -8.77 0.38 12.22
CA LEU A 47 -8.79 -0.36 13.48
C LEU A 47 -10.05 -1.24 13.71
N THR A 48 -11.08 -1.06 12.88
CA THR A 48 -12.33 -1.84 12.94
C THR A 48 -12.61 -2.62 11.66
N ALA A 49 -11.74 -2.50 10.67
CA ALA A 49 -11.88 -3.19 9.40
C ALA A 49 -11.56 -4.68 9.56
N ALA A 50 -12.07 -5.48 8.63
CA ALA A 50 -11.75 -6.91 8.58
C ALA A 50 -10.29 -7.11 8.12
N ASP A 51 -9.78 -8.30 8.38
CA ASP A 51 -8.52 -8.79 7.80
C ASP A 51 -8.55 -8.71 6.26
N ASP A 52 -7.39 -8.53 5.64
CA ASP A 52 -7.17 -8.34 4.20
C ASP A 52 -7.97 -7.15 3.59
N THR A 53 -8.44 -6.20 4.41
CA THR A 53 -9.18 -5.03 3.89
C THR A 53 -8.19 -4.04 3.27
N PRO A 54 -8.31 -3.69 1.97
CA PRO A 54 -7.44 -2.70 1.34
C PRO A 54 -7.73 -1.31 1.90
N VAL A 55 -6.67 -0.57 2.24
CA VAL A 55 -6.76 0.77 2.81
C VAL A 55 -5.79 1.73 2.14
N ARG A 56 -6.17 3.01 2.19
CA ARG A 56 -5.30 4.14 1.89
C ARG A 56 -5.38 5.11 3.06
N LEU A 57 -4.27 5.38 3.73
CA LEU A 57 -4.21 6.24 4.92
C LEU A 57 -3.31 7.45 4.67
N GLU A 58 -3.68 8.61 5.19
CA GLU A 58 -2.87 9.83 5.12
C GLU A 58 -2.57 10.40 6.51
N GLY A 59 -1.30 10.73 6.75
CA GLY A 59 -0.84 11.03 8.09
C GLY A 59 0.68 11.18 8.16
N SER A 60 1.26 10.78 9.28
CA SER A 60 2.70 10.87 9.53
C SER A 60 3.21 9.64 10.28
N ILE A 61 4.45 9.24 9.97
CA ILE A 61 5.15 8.17 10.69
C ILE A 61 5.90 8.81 11.86
N VAL A 62 5.46 8.51 13.08
CA VAL A 62 5.89 9.22 14.30
C VAL A 62 7.17 8.62 14.88
N LYS A 63 7.26 7.29 14.94
CA LYS A 63 8.43 6.60 15.50
C LYS A 63 8.53 5.17 14.99
N ARG A 64 9.76 4.64 14.97
CA ARG A 64 10.01 3.20 14.85
C ARG A 64 9.71 2.53 16.19
N ILE A 65 9.01 1.40 16.15
CA ILE A 65 8.69 0.61 17.35
C ILE A 65 9.75 -0.49 17.50
N GLU A 66 9.87 -1.36 16.49
CA GLU A 66 10.83 -2.46 16.43
C GLU A 66 10.92 -2.95 14.99
N GLY A 67 12.06 -3.54 14.56
CA GLY A 67 12.14 -4.20 13.25
C GLY A 67 11.63 -3.32 12.10
N GLU A 68 10.72 -3.85 11.28
CA GLU A 68 10.05 -3.13 10.19
C GLU A 68 8.73 -2.48 10.63
N HIS A 69 8.48 -2.38 11.94
CA HIS A 69 7.22 -1.83 12.47
C HIS A 69 7.38 -0.41 13.02
N TYR A 70 6.41 0.43 12.65
CA TYR A 70 6.39 1.85 12.95
C TYR A 70 5.02 2.27 13.50
N GLN A 71 4.98 3.41 14.18
CA GLN A 71 3.75 4.06 14.57
C GLN A 71 3.35 5.08 13.50
N PHE A 72 2.20 4.85 12.87
CA PHE A 72 1.53 5.82 12.01
C PHE A 72 0.44 6.56 12.79
N LYS A 73 0.20 7.84 12.45
CA LYS A 73 -0.82 8.67 13.08
C LYS A 73 -1.52 9.57 12.05
N ASP A 74 -2.84 9.66 12.18
CA ASP A 74 -3.68 10.67 11.52
C ASP A 74 -4.47 11.47 12.58
N ALA A 75 -5.48 12.24 12.14
CA ALA A 75 -6.34 13.01 13.05
C ALA A 75 -7.31 12.14 13.88
N SER A 76 -7.57 10.91 13.44
CA SER A 76 -8.53 9.98 14.05
C SER A 76 -7.90 9.04 15.08
N GLY A 77 -6.58 8.83 15.02
CA GLY A 77 -5.88 7.95 15.95
C GLY A 77 -4.47 7.58 15.52
N SER A 78 -3.97 6.48 16.06
CA SER A 78 -2.65 5.94 15.71
C SER A 78 -2.73 4.42 15.58
N ILE A 79 -2.00 3.87 14.61
CA ILE A 79 -1.97 2.43 14.29
C ILE A 79 -0.54 1.99 14.00
N ARG A 80 -0.24 0.72 14.27
CA ARG A 80 1.02 0.09 13.90
C ARG A 80 1.01 -0.22 12.40
N VAL A 81 2.15 -0.03 11.75
CA VAL A 81 2.32 -0.34 10.32
C VAL A 81 3.62 -1.13 10.14
N GLU A 82 3.62 -2.17 9.31
CA GLU A 82 4.81 -2.87 8.81
C GLU A 82 5.24 -2.19 7.50
N ILE A 83 6.44 -1.60 7.48
CA ILE A 83 7.00 -0.94 6.30
C ILE A 83 8.36 -1.56 6.04
N GLY A 84 8.40 -2.40 5.01
CA GLY A 84 9.64 -3.02 4.56
C GLY A 84 10.64 -2.00 4.01
N SER A 85 11.91 -2.38 4.01
CA SER A 85 13.00 -1.52 3.49
C SER A 85 12.82 -1.03 2.05
N ARG A 86 12.04 -1.74 1.22
CA ARG A 86 11.85 -1.42 -0.22
C ARG A 86 10.73 -0.41 -0.47
N GLN A 87 9.83 -0.23 0.50
CA GLN A 87 8.69 0.68 0.41
C GLN A 87 9.10 2.12 0.71
N TRP A 88 10.23 2.33 1.36
CA TRP A 88 10.72 3.66 1.67
C TRP A 88 11.14 4.42 0.42
N PRO A 89 10.72 5.69 0.26
CA PRO A 89 11.19 6.55 -0.81
C PRO A 89 12.67 6.91 -0.60
N ALA A 90 13.30 7.42 -1.66
CA ALA A 90 14.69 7.88 -1.60
C ALA A 90 14.85 9.12 -0.71
N GLU A 91 13.80 9.93 -0.57
CA GLU A 91 13.79 11.10 0.31
C GLU A 91 13.58 10.70 1.78
N ALA A 92 14.23 11.45 2.69
CA ALA A 92 14.12 11.20 4.12
C ALA A 92 12.71 11.57 4.63
N VAL A 93 12.06 10.62 5.29
CA VAL A 93 10.76 10.81 5.95
C VAL A 93 11.01 10.99 7.45
N SER A 94 10.47 12.07 8.01
CA SER A 94 10.48 12.34 9.45
C SER A 94 9.05 12.41 10.00
N GLU A 95 8.90 12.62 11.31
CA GLU A 95 7.59 12.78 11.95
C GLU A 95 6.80 14.01 11.48
N SER A 96 7.46 15.00 10.86
CA SER A 96 6.81 16.16 10.25
C SER A 96 6.40 15.94 8.80
N THR A 97 6.90 14.88 8.16
CA THR A 97 6.57 14.56 6.77
C THR A 97 5.14 14.01 6.70
N LYS A 98 4.35 14.55 5.77
CA LYS A 98 3.05 13.97 5.42
C LYS A 98 3.26 12.88 4.40
N VAL A 99 2.64 11.74 4.66
CA VAL A 99 2.75 10.56 3.80
C VAL A 99 1.37 9.95 3.57
N ARG A 100 1.25 9.27 2.44
CA ARG A 100 0.15 8.36 2.12
C ARG A 100 0.68 6.92 2.14
N LEU A 101 -0.01 6.07 2.89
CA LEU A 101 0.24 4.62 2.91
C LEU A 101 -0.89 3.93 2.15
N SER A 102 -0.53 3.03 1.24
CA SER A 102 -1.45 2.08 0.62
C SER A 102 -1.03 0.67 1.01
N GLY A 103 -2.00 -0.18 1.33
CA GLY A 103 -1.76 -1.54 1.77
C GLY A 103 -3.04 -2.20 2.27
N GLU A 104 -2.88 -3.18 3.15
CA GLU A 104 -3.98 -4.01 3.65
C GLU A 104 -3.97 -4.06 5.18
N VAL A 105 -5.15 -4.21 5.78
CA VAL A 105 -5.28 -4.45 7.23
C VAL A 105 -4.91 -5.90 7.51
N ASP A 106 -3.92 -6.13 8.38
CA ASP A 106 -3.54 -7.44 8.90
C ASP A 106 -4.01 -7.56 10.36
N VAL A 107 -4.75 -8.63 10.66
CA VAL A 107 -5.35 -8.93 11.97
C VAL A 107 -4.78 -10.21 12.58
N ASP A 108 -3.60 -10.12 13.21
CA ASP A 108 -3.02 -11.22 13.97
C ASP A 108 -3.45 -11.21 15.45
N HIS A 109 -4.03 -12.32 15.94
CA HIS A 109 -4.32 -12.59 17.35
C HIS A 109 -4.88 -11.40 18.17
N LYS A 110 -5.69 -10.53 17.52
CA LYS A 110 -6.33 -9.29 18.03
C LYS A 110 -5.53 -7.97 17.90
N ARG A 111 -4.50 -7.90 17.06
CA ARG A 111 -3.83 -6.64 16.72
C ARG A 111 -4.18 -6.28 15.29
N HIS A 112 -4.69 -5.07 15.08
CA HIS A 112 -4.82 -4.49 13.76
C HIS A 112 -3.53 -3.74 13.43
N GLU A 113 -2.87 -4.13 12.35
CA GLU A 113 -1.79 -3.37 11.74
C GLU A 113 -2.05 -3.19 10.24
N ILE A 114 -1.25 -2.34 9.60
CA ILE A 114 -1.26 -2.20 8.14
C ILE A 114 0.01 -2.83 7.61
N ASP A 115 -0.12 -3.83 6.74
CA ASP A 115 0.98 -4.25 5.87
C ASP A 115 1.05 -3.28 4.70
N VAL A 116 2.17 -2.57 4.56
CA VAL A 116 2.31 -1.46 3.62
C VAL A 116 2.92 -1.96 2.31
N ASP A 117 2.18 -1.80 1.23
CA ASP A 117 2.65 -2.04 -0.14
C ASP A 117 3.38 -0.83 -0.71
N GLN A 118 2.90 0.38 -0.38
CA GLN A 118 3.43 1.62 -0.94
C GLN A 118 3.40 2.76 0.07
N LEU A 119 4.51 3.50 0.16
CA LEU A 119 4.63 4.75 0.88
C LEU A 119 4.93 5.88 -0.10
N GLU A 120 4.07 6.91 -0.11
CA GLU A 120 4.25 8.13 -0.90
C GLU A 120 4.41 9.33 0.04
N ILE A 121 5.39 10.20 -0.22
CA ILE A 121 5.42 11.53 0.41
C ILE A 121 4.38 12.40 -0.30
N ILE A 122 3.56 13.10 0.49
CA ILE A 122 2.56 14.03 -0.02
C ILE A 122 2.92 15.45 0.42
N GLN A 123 2.77 16.40 -0.51
CA GLN A 123 3.09 17.82 -0.31
C GLN A 123 1.91 18.60 0.28
#